data_AF-A0A1F7PVM9-F1
#
_entry.id   AF-A0A1F7PVM9-F1
#
_cell.length_a   1.000
_cell.length_b   1.000
_cell.length_c   1.000
_cell.angle_alpha   90.00
_cell.angle_beta   90.00
_cell.angle_gamma   90.00
#
_symmetry.space_group_name_H-M   'P 1'
#
loop_
_entity.id
_entity.type
_entity.pdbx_description
1 polymer ?
#
loop_
_entity_poly.entity_id
_entity_poly.type
_entity_poly.pdbx_seq_one_letter_code
_entity_poly.pdbx_strand_id
1 'polypeptide(L)'
;MANDRGLLPKATREELTDDLRRRLERWYRNAYEDDNLFLTMARRPGLLDATWGFIRYIYGGGSSIEPELFELVRIKLAWNNRCVN
;
A
#
# COMPACT_ATOMS: atom_id res chain seq x y z
N MET A 1 -2.26 -2.32 -11.53
CA MET A 1 -1.90 -3.62 -12.12
C MET A 1 -0.57 -4.04 -11.52
N ALA A 2 -0.49 -5.23 -10.93
CA ALA A 2 0.78 -5.81 -10.51
C ALA A 2 1.69 -5.95 -11.72
N ASN A 3 2.86 -5.30 -11.68
CA ASN A 3 3.82 -5.34 -12.78
C ASN A 3 4.74 -6.56 -12.69
N ASP A 4 5.37 -6.99 -13.79
CA ASP A 4 6.28 -8.16 -13.77
C ASP A 4 7.65 -7.86 -13.15
N ARG A 5 7.86 -6.65 -12.62
CA ARG A 5 9.15 -6.20 -12.08
C ARG A 5 9.39 -6.61 -10.62
N GLY A 6 8.44 -7.31 -10.00
CA GLY A 6 8.55 -7.74 -8.61
C GLY A 6 9.37 -9.03 -8.47
N LEU A 7 10.38 -9.02 -7.61
CA LEU A 7 11.19 -10.21 -7.29
C LEU A 7 10.51 -11.17 -6.30
N LEU A 8 9.49 -10.69 -5.59
CA LEU A 8 8.70 -11.49 -4.66
C LEU A 8 7.44 -12.01 -5.33
N PRO A 9 7.04 -13.26 -5.04
CA PRO A 9 5.84 -13.82 -5.60
C PRO A 9 4.62 -13.12 -4.98
N LYS A 10 3.65 -12.76 -5.82
CA LYS A 10 2.46 -11.99 -5.42
C LYS A 10 1.26 -12.91 -5.29
N ALA A 11 0.29 -12.52 -4.46
CA ALA A 11 -1.01 -13.17 -4.50
C ALA A 11 -1.70 -12.86 -5.83
N THR A 12 -2.42 -13.82 -6.39
CA THR A 12 -3.40 -13.52 -7.44
C THR A 12 -4.71 -13.05 -6.80
N ARG A 13 -5.62 -12.46 -7.58
CA ARG A 13 -6.90 -11.96 -7.06
C ARG A 13 -7.80 -13.11 -6.61
N GLU A 14 -7.69 -14.24 -7.28
CA GLU A 14 -8.45 -15.47 -7.02
C GLU A 14 -8.00 -16.14 -5.71
N GLU A 15 -6.73 -15.98 -5.35
CA GLU A 15 -6.16 -16.47 -4.09
C GLU A 15 -6.57 -15.63 -2.87
N LEU A 16 -7.13 -14.42 -3.07
CA LEU A 16 -7.49 -13.55 -1.96
C LEU A 16 -8.72 -14.09 -1.22
N THR A 17 -8.60 -14.12 0.11
CA THR A 17 -9.75 -14.30 1.00
C THR A 17 -10.74 -13.16 0.84
N ASP A 18 -12.00 -13.36 1.24
CA ASP A 18 -13.03 -12.32 1.15
C ASP A 18 -12.64 -11.05 1.91
N ASP A 19 -11.90 -11.19 3.02
CA ASP A 19 -11.39 -10.05 3.77
C ASP A 19 -10.34 -9.26 2.99
N LEU A 20 -9.37 -9.95 2.38
CA LEU A 20 -8.35 -9.31 1.56
C LEU A 20 -8.95 -8.66 0.30
N ARG A 21 -9.98 -9.25 -0.31
CA ARG A 21 -10.71 -8.62 -1.44
C ARG A 21 -11.36 -7.30 -1.01
N ARG A 22 -12.08 -7.28 0.11
CA ARG A 22 -12.66 -6.03 0.64
C ARG A 22 -11.61 -4.97 0.95
N ARG A 23 -10.44 -5.37 1.48
CA ARG A 23 -9.34 -4.43 1.74
C ARG A 23 -8.75 -3.89 0.44
N LEU A 24 -8.60 -4.72 -0.59
CA LEU A 24 -8.14 -4.30 -1.92
C LEU A 24 -9.11 -3.29 -2.57
N GLU A 25 -10.42 -3.47 -2.41
CA GLU A 25 -11.40 -2.48 -2.88
C GLU A 25 -11.24 -1.12 -2.16
N ARG A 26 -11.00 -1.14 -0.84
CA ARG A 26 -10.71 0.08 -0.08
C ARG A 26 -9.39 0.72 -0.50
N TRP A 27 -8.41 -0.08 -0.87
CA TRP A 27 -7.09 0.37 -1.32
C TRP A 27 -7.22 1.21 -2.59
N TYR A 28 -7.97 0.71 -3.58
CA TYR A 28 -8.24 1.45 -4.81
C TYR A 28 -9.01 2.75 -4.58
N ARG A 29 -9.97 2.73 -3.66
CA ARG A 29 -10.79 3.91 -3.40
C ARG A 29 -10.03 5.03 -2.67
N ASN A 30 -9.09 4.65 -1.79
CA ASN A 30 -8.59 5.57 -0.78
C ASN A 30 -7.08 5.88 -0.88
N ALA A 31 -6.28 5.03 -1.54
CA ALA A 31 -4.83 5.08 -1.38
C ALA A 31 -4.06 5.09 -2.70
N TYR A 32 -4.25 4.09 -3.58
CA TYR A 32 -3.44 3.93 -4.79
C TYR A 32 -4.23 3.32 -5.94
N GLU A 33 -3.86 3.67 -7.17
CA GLU A 33 -4.46 3.16 -8.41
C GLU A 33 -3.93 1.76 -8.81
N ASP A 34 -2.78 1.34 -8.28
CA ASP A 34 -2.19 0.03 -8.52
C ASP A 34 -2.35 -0.92 -7.32
N ASP A 35 -2.31 -2.22 -7.59
CA ASP A 35 -2.42 -3.31 -6.62
C ASP A 35 -1.09 -4.01 -6.37
N ASN A 36 0.02 -3.50 -6.90
CA ASN A 36 1.29 -4.20 -6.90
C ASN A 36 1.83 -4.40 -5.49
N LEU A 37 1.87 -3.31 -4.72
CA LEU A 37 2.31 -3.33 -3.33
C LEU A 37 1.35 -4.17 -2.47
N PHE A 38 0.04 -3.99 -2.66
CA PHE A 38 -0.98 -4.74 -1.93
C PHE A 38 -0.85 -6.25 -2.15
N LEU A 39 -0.82 -6.71 -3.41
CA LEU A 39 -0.76 -8.13 -3.76
C LEU A 39 0.57 -8.77 -3.35
N THR A 40 1.66 -8.00 -3.31
CA THR A 40 2.93 -8.45 -2.75
C THR A 40 2.80 -8.71 -1.24
N MET A 41 2.17 -7.79 -0.50
CA MET A 41 2.00 -7.92 0.95
C MET A 41 0.87 -8.89 1.35
N ALA A 42 -0.09 -9.17 0.47
CA ALA A 42 -1.19 -10.10 0.75
C ALA A 42 -0.70 -11.52 1.11
N ARG A 43 0.49 -11.92 0.64
CA ARG A 43 1.15 -13.17 1.04
C ARG A 43 1.83 -13.13 2.42
N ARG A 44 1.87 -11.96 3.07
CA ARG A 44 2.42 -11.73 4.40
C ARG A 44 1.44 -10.90 5.24
N PRO A 45 0.37 -11.50 5.79
CA PRO A 45 -0.72 -10.78 6.44
C PRO A 45 -0.27 -9.78 7.52
N GLY A 46 0.70 -10.15 8.37
CA GLY A 46 1.21 -9.25 9.40
C GLY A 46 1.89 -7.98 8.86
N LEU A 47 2.57 -8.08 7.69
CA LEU A 47 3.14 -6.92 7.02
C LEU A 47 2.04 -6.03 6.42
N LEU A 48 1.03 -6.64 5.80
CA LEU A 48 -0.11 -5.91 5.27
C LEU A 48 -0.87 -5.17 6.37
N ASP A 49 -1.09 -5.81 7.52
CA ASP A 49 -1.75 -5.20 8.68
C ASP A 49 -0.97 -3.99 9.21
N ALA A 50 0.36 -4.13 9.37
CA ALA A 50 1.22 -3.04 9.82
C ALA A 50 1.20 -1.85 8.83
N THR A 51 1.35 -2.12 7.53
CA THR A 51 1.30 -1.09 6.48
C THR A 51 -0.06 -0.40 6.45
N TRP A 52 -1.15 -1.14 6.58
CA TRP A 52 -2.49 -0.57 6.60
C TRP A 52 -2.74 0.28 7.85
N GLY A 53 -2.23 -0.15 9.00
CA GLY A 53 -2.26 0.63 10.24
C GLY A 53 -1.54 1.96 10.08
N PHE A 54 -0.36 1.94 9.46
CA PHE A 54 0.40 3.14 9.18
C PHE A 54 -0.31 4.09 8.20
N ILE A 55 -0.82 3.58 7.07
CA ILE A 55 -1.59 4.38 6.10
C ILE A 55 -2.81 5.00 6.78
N ARG A 56 -3.54 4.25 7.61
CA ARG A 56 -4.69 4.78 8.35
C ARG A 56 -4.29 5.86 9.35
N TYR A 57 -3.17 5.71 10.04
CA TYR A 57 -2.68 6.73 10.97
C TYR A 57 -2.38 8.04 10.24
N ILE A 58 -1.64 7.97 9.12
CA ILE A 58 -1.25 9.13 8.34
C ILE A 58 -2.45 9.79 7.65
N TYR A 59 -3.23 9.03 6.89
CA TYR A 59 -4.25 9.57 5.98
C TYR A 59 -5.67 9.53 6.58
N GLY A 60 -5.88 8.82 7.69
CA GLY A 60 -7.18 8.66 8.33
C GLY A 60 -7.45 9.61 9.50
N GLY A 61 -6.65 10.68 9.64
CA GLY A 61 -6.86 11.73 10.65
C GLY A 61 -6.30 11.42 12.05
N GLY A 62 -5.48 10.37 12.20
CA GLY A 62 -4.79 10.06 13.46
C GLY A 62 -3.48 10.85 13.66
N SER A 63 -2.91 11.34 12.57
CA SER A 63 -1.68 12.15 12.52
C SER A 63 -1.97 13.62 12.80
N SER A 64 -1.04 14.31 13.48
CA SER A 64 -1.04 15.77 13.60
C SER A 64 -0.46 16.50 12.39
N ILE A 65 0.13 15.76 11.44
CA ILE A 65 0.67 16.28 10.18
C ILE A 65 -0.42 16.19 9.10
N GLU A 66 -0.59 17.27 8.33
CA GLU A 66 -1.49 17.33 7.19
C GLU A 66 -1.12 16.29 6.12
N PRO A 67 -2.12 15.60 5.51
CA PRO A 67 -1.86 14.57 4.50
C PRO A 67 -0.97 15.05 3.34
N GLU A 68 -1.15 16.29 2.89
CA GLU A 68 -0.39 16.91 1.80
C GLU A 68 1.08 17.11 2.17
N LEU A 69 1.37 17.52 3.41
CA LEU A 69 2.75 17.65 3.89
C LEU A 69 3.42 16.30 4.04
N PHE A 70 2.69 15.30 4.51
CA PHE A 70 3.22 13.94 4.59
C PHE A 70 3.57 13.40 3.20
N GLU A 71 2.75 13.69 2.20
CA GLU A 71 2.99 13.26 0.82
C GLU A 71 4.27 13.87 0.23
N LEU A 72 4.56 15.14 0.53
CA LEU A 72 5.83 15.77 0.14
C LEU A 72 7.03 15.06 0.76
N VAL A 73 6.95 14.70 2.04
CA VAL A 73 7.99 13.93 2.73
C VAL A 73 8.15 12.55 2.10
N ARG A 74 7.04 11.86 1.81
CA ARG A 74 7.03 10.55 1.15
C ARG A 74 7.75 10.59 -0.20
N ILE A 75 7.43 11.58 -1.05
CA ILE A 75 8.05 11.76 -2.37
C ILE A 75 9.55 12.08 -2.21
N LYS A 76 9.91 12.99 -1.30
CA LYS A 76 11.31 13.36 -1.08
C LYS A 76 12.15 12.17 -0.59
N LEU A 77 11.60 11.38 0.32
CA LEU A 77 12.27 10.18 0.83
C LEU A 77 12.37 9.09 -0.25
N ALA A 78 11.31 8.85 -1.03
CA ALA A 78 11.32 7.91 -2.14
C ALA A 78 12.41 8.30 -3.17
N TRP A 79 12.48 9.58 -3.53
CA TRP A 79 13.51 10.12 -4.42
C TRP A 79 14.93 9.90 -3.86
N ASN A 80 15.17 10.30 -2.60
CA ASN A 80 16.48 10.16 -1.96
C ASN A 80 16.93 8.69 -1.89
N ASN A 81 15.98 7.77 -1.72
CA ASN A 81 16.23 6.33 -1.68
C ASN A 81 16.18 5.66 -3.06
N ARG A 82 15.99 6.42 -4.15
CA ARG A 82 15.85 5.90 -5.51
C ARG A 82 14.76 4.83 -5.65
N CYS A 83 13.68 4.98 -4.88
CA CYS A 83 12.49 4.15 -5.00
C CYS A 83 11.74 4.57 -6.27
N VAL A 84 11.88 3.78 -7.32
CA VAL A 84 11.24 4.02 -8.62
C VAL A 84 9.80 3.49 -8.62
N ASN A 85 8.89 4.23 -9.25
CA ASN A 85 7.52 3.78 -9.56
C ASN A 85 7.51 2.80 -10.73
#